data_AF-A0A2W7JZ12-F1
#
_entry.id   AF-A0A2W7JZ12-F1
#
_cell.length_a   1.000
_cell.length_b   1.000
_cell.length_c   1.000
_cell.angle_alpha   90.00
_cell.angle_beta   90.00
_cell.angle_gamma   90.00
#
_symmetry.space_group_name_H-M   'P 1'
#
loop_
_entity.id
_entity.type
_entity.pdbx_description
1 polymer ?
#
loop_
_entity_poly.entity_id
_entity_poly.type
_entity_poly.pdbx_seq_one_letter_code
_entity_poly.pdbx_strand_id
1 'polypeptide(L)'
;MKLFNSNIDKFDKVAFVGGLLATIITSTGMFLMGHVSGLEAKDLITSSLPRLNTFFNTVVLGSATILTLLLTLTNISSGSQSTLKETYYKRILKIAKLDASVFIVSVITFLLMNNPLIEADSIDMKYYSYLYYVWSSISSIVCGAIVAVIIMLYFTITTLISIVGLKVEDHPELQDEDE
;
A
#
# COMPACT_ATOMS: atom_id res chain seq x y z
N MET A 1 2.75 34.35 6.38
CA MET A 1 3.03 32.94 6.76
C MET A 1 1.77 32.22 7.26
N LYS A 2 0.80 31.92 6.36
CA LYS A 2 -0.40 31.11 6.70
C LYS A 2 -1.23 30.68 5.48
N LEU A 3 -0.62 30.17 4.40
CA LEU A 3 -1.38 29.61 3.27
C LEU A 3 -0.80 28.30 2.69
N PHE A 4 0.32 27.79 3.22
CA PHE A 4 1.07 26.68 2.60
C PHE A 4 0.64 25.26 3.03
N ASN A 5 -0.33 25.13 3.95
CA ASN A 5 -0.69 23.84 4.57
C ASN A 5 -1.89 23.13 3.89
N SER A 6 -2.55 23.72 2.89
CA SER A 6 -3.84 23.20 2.42
C SER A 6 -3.76 22.08 1.37
N ASN A 7 -2.70 22.01 0.55
CA ASN A 7 -2.65 21.04 -0.56
C ASN A 7 -1.94 19.72 -0.19
N ILE A 8 -0.88 19.78 0.63
CA ILE A 8 -0.19 18.59 1.16
C ILE A 8 -1.17 17.73 1.96
N ASP A 9 -2.00 18.38 2.77
CA ASP A 9 -2.97 17.74 3.65
C ASP A 9 -4.13 17.09 2.87
N LYS A 10 -4.45 17.61 1.68
CA LYS A 10 -5.53 17.07 0.83
C LYS A 10 -5.10 15.77 0.15
N PHE A 11 -3.86 15.69 -0.32
CA PHE A 11 -3.29 14.50 -0.93
C PHE A 11 -3.18 13.34 0.04
N ASP A 12 -2.54 13.57 1.21
CA ASP A 12 -2.39 12.55 2.24
C ASP A 12 -3.77 12.06 2.72
N LYS A 13 -4.76 12.96 2.80
CA LYS A 13 -6.17 12.61 3.09
C LYS A 13 -6.81 11.74 2.00
N VAL A 14 -6.62 12.05 0.72
CA VAL A 14 -7.21 11.25 -0.38
C VAL A 14 -6.61 9.85 -0.40
N ALA A 15 -5.30 9.72 -0.23
CA ALA A 15 -4.66 8.41 -0.15
C ALA A 15 -5.14 7.61 1.08
N PHE A 16 -5.24 8.25 2.24
CA PHE A 16 -5.74 7.63 3.46
C PHE A 16 -7.21 7.19 3.31
N VAL A 17 -8.08 8.05 2.78
CA VAL A 17 -9.49 7.74 2.54
C VAL A 17 -9.63 6.62 1.52
N GLY A 18 -8.86 6.66 0.42
CA GLY A 18 -8.88 5.60 -0.60
C GLY A 18 -8.46 4.25 -0.03
N GLY A 19 -7.37 4.21 0.74
CA GLY A 19 -6.93 2.98 1.41
C GLY A 19 -7.94 2.49 2.44
N LEU A 20 -8.47 3.38 3.28
CA LEU A 20 -9.48 3.04 4.28
C LEU A 20 -10.75 2.48 3.64
N LEU A 21 -11.23 3.10 2.57
CA LEU A 21 -12.39 2.61 1.81
C LEU A 21 -12.12 1.22 1.22
N ALA A 22 -10.95 0.99 0.65
CA ALA A 22 -10.59 -0.33 0.12
C ALA A 22 -10.56 -1.40 1.22
N THR A 23 -9.99 -1.10 2.40
CA THR A 23 -10.04 -1.99 3.57
C THR A 23 -11.49 -2.25 4.01
N ILE A 24 -12.32 -1.21 4.12
CA ILE A 24 -13.72 -1.36 4.54
C ILE A 24 -14.50 -2.22 3.54
N ILE A 25 -14.34 -1.99 2.24
CA ILE A 25 -15.04 -2.75 1.19
C ILE A 25 -14.63 -4.23 1.24
N THR A 26 -13.32 -4.50 1.30
CA THR A 26 -12.80 -5.88 1.33
C THR A 26 -13.14 -6.60 2.64
N SER A 27 -13.08 -5.91 3.78
CA SER A 27 -13.55 -6.45 5.07
C SER A 27 -15.06 -6.67 5.10
N THR A 28 -15.87 -5.80 4.48
CA THR A 28 -17.33 -5.99 4.41
C THR A 28 -17.68 -7.26 3.65
N GLY A 29 -16.96 -7.53 2.55
CA GLY A 29 -17.09 -8.80 1.82
C GLY A 29 -16.87 -10.02 2.72
N MET A 30 -15.96 -9.92 3.69
CA MET A 30 -15.71 -10.97 4.68
C MET A 30 -16.86 -11.09 5.70
N PHE A 31 -17.34 -9.97 6.26
CA PHE A 31 -18.42 -9.98 7.25
C PHE A 31 -19.73 -10.53 6.68
N LEU A 32 -19.99 -10.34 5.39
CA LEU A 32 -21.20 -10.85 4.73
C LEU A 32 -21.26 -12.39 4.63
N MET A 33 -20.12 -13.10 4.75
CA MET A 33 -20.10 -14.57 4.75
C MET A 33 -20.60 -15.20 6.07
N GLY A 34 -20.83 -14.40 7.13
CA GLY A 34 -21.38 -14.90 8.41
C GLY A 34 -20.37 -15.67 9.28
N HIS A 35 -20.88 -16.37 10.30
CA HIS A 35 -20.05 -17.20 11.20
C HIS A 35 -19.69 -18.52 10.53
N VAL A 36 -18.40 -18.69 10.24
CA VAL A 36 -17.88 -19.89 9.60
C VAL A 36 -17.56 -20.95 10.66
N SER A 37 -18.15 -22.14 10.53
CA SER A 37 -17.85 -23.29 11.41
C SER A 37 -16.40 -23.77 11.24
N GLY A 38 -15.83 -24.46 12.23
CA GLY A 38 -14.40 -24.87 12.18
C GLY A 38 -14.05 -25.79 11.00
N LEU A 39 -14.97 -26.67 10.58
CA LEU A 39 -14.82 -27.55 9.42
C LEU A 39 -14.88 -26.76 8.11
N GLU A 40 -15.86 -25.88 7.98
CA GLU A 40 -16.01 -24.99 6.82
C GLU A 40 -14.86 -23.99 6.71
N ALA A 41 -14.32 -23.53 7.85
CA ALA A 41 -13.14 -22.66 7.89
C ALA A 41 -11.88 -23.39 7.39
N LYS A 42 -11.72 -24.68 7.70
CA LYS A 42 -10.63 -25.50 7.14
C LYS A 42 -10.73 -25.57 5.62
N ASP A 43 -11.91 -25.91 5.09
CA ASP A 43 -12.13 -26.00 3.64
C ASP A 43 -11.95 -24.65 2.92
N LEU A 44 -12.43 -23.57 3.54
CA LEU A 44 -12.27 -22.20 3.02
C LEU A 44 -10.81 -21.73 3.04
N ILE A 45 -10.05 -22.05 4.10
CA ILE A 45 -8.61 -21.77 4.16
C ILE A 45 -7.91 -22.55 3.05
N THR A 46 -8.08 -23.88 3.01
CA THR A 46 -7.37 -24.74 2.04
C THR A 46 -7.68 -24.35 0.59
N SER A 47 -8.94 -24.03 0.27
CA SER A 47 -9.31 -23.56 -1.07
C SER A 47 -8.87 -22.12 -1.39
N SER A 48 -8.59 -21.30 -0.37
CA SER A 48 -8.16 -19.90 -0.54
C SER A 48 -6.65 -19.71 -0.43
N LEU A 49 -5.91 -20.65 0.15
CA LEU A 49 -4.45 -20.62 0.30
C LEU A 49 -3.75 -20.27 -1.03
N PRO A 50 -4.03 -20.93 -2.17
CA PRO A 50 -3.41 -20.58 -3.44
C PRO A 50 -3.71 -19.14 -3.87
N ARG A 51 -4.96 -18.67 -3.70
CA ARG A 51 -5.37 -17.31 -4.07
C ARG A 51 -4.65 -16.26 -3.23
N LEU A 52 -4.54 -16.50 -1.92
CA LEU A 52 -3.89 -15.58 -0.98
C LEU A 52 -2.37 -15.58 -1.19
N ASN A 53 -1.78 -16.73 -1.50
CA ASN A 53 -0.37 -16.82 -1.91
C ASN A 53 -0.09 -15.98 -3.16
N THR A 54 -0.93 -16.09 -4.19
CA THR A 54 -0.81 -15.24 -5.37
C THR A 54 -0.97 -13.76 -5.02
N PHE A 55 -1.97 -13.40 -4.20
CA PHE A 55 -2.19 -12.03 -3.78
C PHE A 55 -0.96 -11.42 -3.08
N PHE A 56 -0.44 -12.06 -2.02
CA PHE A 56 0.72 -11.52 -1.31
C PHE A 56 1.97 -11.49 -2.18
N ASN A 57 2.18 -12.49 -3.03
CA ASN A 57 3.31 -12.47 -3.97
C ASN A 57 3.18 -11.31 -4.98
N THR A 58 1.99 -11.05 -5.50
CA THR A 58 1.74 -9.88 -6.37
C THR A 58 1.98 -8.56 -5.64
N VAL A 59 1.57 -8.44 -4.38
CA VAL A 59 1.85 -7.23 -3.57
C VAL A 59 3.35 -7.05 -3.36
N VAL A 60 4.09 -8.12 -3.03
CA VAL A 60 5.56 -8.07 -2.87
C VAL A 60 6.25 -7.59 -4.15
N LEU A 61 5.90 -8.17 -5.31
CA LEU A 61 6.45 -7.75 -6.61
C LEU A 61 6.06 -6.31 -6.97
N GLY A 62 4.81 -5.93 -6.70
CA GLY A 62 4.31 -4.58 -6.92
C GLY A 62 5.08 -3.54 -6.10
N SER A 63 5.23 -3.76 -4.79
CA SER A 63 5.99 -2.89 -3.91
C SER A 63 7.48 -2.80 -4.28
N ALA A 64 8.13 -3.92 -4.64
CA ALA A 64 9.51 -3.85 -5.16
C ALA A 64 9.64 -2.95 -6.40
N THR A 65 8.63 -3.00 -7.28
CA THR A 65 8.56 -2.15 -8.48
C THR A 65 8.31 -0.70 -8.10
N ILE A 66 7.43 -0.42 -7.14
CA ILE A 66 7.15 0.94 -6.65
C ILE A 66 8.41 1.58 -6.04
N LEU A 67 9.13 0.88 -5.17
CA LEU A 67 10.42 1.36 -4.63
C LEU A 67 11.42 1.69 -5.75
N THR A 68 11.48 0.84 -6.78
CA THR A 68 12.32 1.07 -7.96
C THR A 68 11.88 2.33 -8.71
N LEU A 69 10.58 2.50 -8.96
CA LEU A 69 10.03 3.69 -9.60
C LEU A 69 10.32 4.96 -8.80
N LEU A 70 10.19 4.94 -7.47
CA LEU A 70 10.52 6.07 -6.61
C LEU A 70 12.00 6.46 -6.71
N LEU A 71 12.91 5.49 -6.81
CA LEU A 71 14.32 5.75 -7.07
C LEU A 71 14.53 6.41 -8.44
N THR A 72 13.87 5.89 -9.49
CA THR A 72 13.92 6.49 -10.84
C THR A 72 13.39 7.93 -10.84
N LEU A 73 12.26 8.20 -10.19
CA LEU A 73 11.67 9.54 -10.06
C LEU A 73 12.62 10.50 -9.35
N THR A 74 13.28 10.04 -8.29
CA THR A 74 14.26 10.82 -7.53
C THR A 74 15.46 11.17 -8.41
N ASN A 75 15.99 10.20 -9.17
CA ASN A 75 17.13 10.40 -10.06
C ASN A 75 16.82 11.40 -11.19
N ILE A 76 15.63 11.32 -11.80
CA ILE A 76 15.19 12.27 -12.83
C ILE A 76 15.02 13.68 -12.23
N SER A 77 14.43 13.76 -11.03
CA SER A 77 14.24 15.01 -10.29
C SER A 77 15.56 15.72 -9.99
N SER A 78 16.57 15.01 -9.50
CA SER A 78 17.87 15.59 -9.14
C SER A 78 18.71 16.05 -10.35
N GLY A 79 18.43 15.54 -11.55
CA GLY A 79 19.08 15.96 -12.80
C GLY A 79 18.38 17.11 -13.54
N SER A 80 17.24 17.58 -13.04
CA SER A 80 16.48 18.68 -13.65
C SER A 80 17.03 20.05 -13.25
N GLN A 81 16.92 21.04 -14.13
CA GLN A 81 17.25 22.45 -13.83
C GLN A 81 16.23 23.13 -12.91
N SER A 82 15.04 22.54 -12.74
CA SER A 82 14.01 23.04 -11.83
C SER A 82 14.27 22.55 -10.42
N THR A 83 14.48 23.47 -9.48
CA THR A 83 14.70 23.20 -8.05
C THR A 83 13.39 22.74 -7.40
N LEU A 84 13.19 21.42 -7.39
CA LEU A 84 12.07 20.80 -6.68
C LEU A 84 12.22 21.02 -5.17
N LYS A 85 11.18 21.57 -4.53
CA LYS A 85 11.18 21.85 -3.09
C LYS A 85 11.48 20.59 -2.27
N GLU A 86 12.09 20.79 -1.10
CA GLU A 86 12.29 19.76 -0.07
C GLU A 86 11.00 18.96 0.24
N THR A 87 9.84 19.60 0.09
CA THR A 87 8.51 18.99 0.20
C THR A 87 8.32 17.77 -0.71
N TYR A 88 8.79 17.81 -1.96
CA TYR A 88 8.69 16.70 -2.91
C TYR A 88 9.48 15.47 -2.44
N TYR A 89 10.72 15.68 -2.00
CA TYR A 89 11.55 14.60 -1.45
C TYR A 89 10.98 14.03 -0.14
N LYS A 90 10.40 14.88 0.73
CA LYS A 90 9.66 14.42 1.92
C LYS A 90 8.46 13.55 1.55
N ARG A 91 7.75 13.87 0.46
CA ARG A 91 6.64 13.03 -0.06
C ARG A 91 7.16 11.68 -0.53
N ILE A 92 8.20 11.64 -1.37
CA ILE A 92 8.83 10.38 -1.80
C ILE A 92 9.23 9.51 -0.61
N LEU A 93 9.85 10.10 0.41
CA LEU A 93 10.27 9.37 1.61
C LEU A 93 9.09 8.77 2.38
N LYS A 94 7.96 9.49 2.49
CA LYS A 94 6.73 8.96 3.11
C LYS A 94 6.21 7.75 2.34
N ILE A 95 6.15 7.83 1.01
CA ILE A 95 5.67 6.73 0.15
C ILE A 95 6.59 5.52 0.32
N ALA A 96 7.91 5.73 0.22
CA ALA A 96 8.88 4.65 0.35
C ALA A 96 8.79 3.95 1.72
N LYS A 97 8.59 4.69 2.82
CA LYS A 97 8.41 4.10 4.14
C LYS A 97 7.14 3.26 4.25
N LEU A 98 6.03 3.76 3.72
CA LEU A 98 4.76 3.02 3.74
C LEU A 98 4.85 1.78 2.87
N ASP A 99 5.36 1.90 1.64
CA ASP A 99 5.50 0.79 0.69
C ASP A 99 6.48 -0.28 1.19
N ALA A 100 7.61 0.12 1.77
CA ALA A 100 8.53 -0.83 2.42
C ALA A 100 7.84 -1.57 3.59
N SER A 101 6.98 -0.89 4.35
CA SER A 101 6.22 -1.54 5.42
C SER A 101 5.22 -2.56 4.86
N VAL A 102 4.50 -2.21 3.78
CA VAL A 102 3.58 -3.12 3.07
C VAL A 102 4.34 -4.32 2.50
N PHE A 103 5.51 -4.11 1.92
CA PHE A 103 6.39 -5.16 1.42
C PHE A 103 6.77 -6.14 2.53
N ILE A 104 7.31 -5.64 3.64
CA ILE A 104 7.77 -6.47 4.77
C ILE A 104 6.60 -7.27 5.36
N VAL A 105 5.48 -6.62 5.63
CA VAL A 105 4.27 -7.29 6.15
C VAL A 105 3.83 -8.38 5.18
N SER A 106 3.74 -8.09 3.88
CA SER A 106 3.33 -9.06 2.86
C SER A 106 4.28 -10.26 2.76
N VAL A 107 5.60 -10.05 2.87
CA VAL A 107 6.58 -11.15 2.89
C VAL A 107 6.42 -12.03 4.12
N ILE A 108 6.37 -11.43 5.32
CA ILE A 108 6.21 -12.18 6.57
C ILE A 108 4.91 -12.98 6.52
N THR A 109 3.84 -12.32 6.09
CA THR A 109 2.52 -12.89 5.97
C THR A 109 2.52 -14.06 4.96
N PHE A 110 3.06 -13.86 3.76
CA PHE A 110 3.23 -14.93 2.78
C PHE A 110 4.00 -16.14 3.36
N LEU A 111 5.13 -15.91 4.03
CA LEU A 111 5.92 -16.99 4.63
C LEU A 111 5.15 -17.76 5.72
N LEU A 112 4.37 -17.05 6.54
CA LEU A 112 3.54 -17.68 7.57
C LEU A 112 2.47 -18.58 6.96
N MET A 113 1.86 -18.22 5.81
CA MET A 113 0.88 -19.07 5.11
C MET A 113 1.47 -20.35 4.53
N ASN A 114 2.69 -20.24 4.01
CA ASN A 114 3.34 -21.33 3.30
C ASN A 114 4.08 -22.27 4.25
N ASN A 115 4.00 -22.01 5.57
CA ASN A 115 4.63 -22.83 6.58
C ASN A 115 3.82 -24.13 6.78
N PRO A 116 4.45 -25.33 6.75
CA PRO A 116 3.78 -26.62 6.97
C PRO A 116 3.02 -26.76 8.30
N LEU A 117 3.20 -25.83 9.25
CA LEU A 117 2.39 -25.75 10.46
C LEU A 117 0.87 -25.61 10.18
N ILE A 118 0.47 -25.04 9.04
CA ILE A 118 -0.94 -24.89 8.65
C ILE A 118 -1.57 -26.22 8.16
N GLU A 119 -0.73 -27.16 7.72
CA GLU A 119 -1.12 -28.48 7.20
C GLU A 119 -1.12 -29.56 8.29
N ALA A 120 -0.75 -29.23 9.52
CA ALA A 120 -0.76 -30.18 10.63
C ALA A 120 -2.20 -30.55 11.02
N ASP A 121 -2.59 -31.81 10.79
CA ASP A 121 -3.91 -32.35 11.13
C ASP A 121 -4.24 -32.39 12.64
N SER A 122 -3.33 -31.93 13.49
CA SER A 122 -3.46 -31.91 14.95
C SER A 122 -4.03 -30.61 15.54
N ILE A 123 -4.42 -29.65 14.70
CA ILE A 123 -4.96 -28.36 15.16
C ILE A 123 -6.46 -28.48 15.46
N ASP A 124 -6.84 -28.13 16.70
CA ASP A 124 -8.25 -28.12 17.15
C ASP A 124 -9.11 -27.18 16.27
N MET A 125 -10.32 -27.62 15.92
CA MET A 125 -11.24 -26.99 14.96
C MET A 125 -11.53 -25.51 15.28
N LYS A 126 -11.46 -25.10 16.55
CA LYS A 126 -11.65 -23.68 16.93
C LYS A 126 -10.51 -22.77 16.46
N TYR A 127 -9.30 -23.29 16.29
CA TYR A 127 -8.15 -22.52 15.82
C TYR A 127 -8.24 -22.23 14.32
N TYR A 128 -8.91 -23.07 13.52
CA TYR A 128 -9.11 -22.80 12.09
C TYR A 128 -9.99 -21.56 11.84
N SER A 129 -11.10 -21.41 12.58
CA SER A 129 -11.92 -20.19 12.48
C SER A 129 -11.11 -18.95 12.88
N TYR A 130 -10.30 -19.03 13.94
CA TYR A 130 -9.44 -17.90 14.35
C TYR A 130 -8.42 -17.54 13.27
N LEU A 131 -7.71 -18.52 12.72
CA LEU A 131 -6.74 -18.32 11.64
C LEU A 131 -7.40 -17.70 10.41
N TYR A 132 -8.59 -18.16 10.03
CA TYR A 132 -9.34 -17.61 8.91
C TYR A 132 -9.62 -16.10 9.09
N TYR A 133 -10.14 -15.70 10.25
CA TYR A 133 -10.43 -14.29 10.55
C TYR A 133 -9.18 -13.42 10.61
N VAL A 134 -8.10 -13.90 11.25
CA VAL A 134 -6.81 -13.19 11.28
C VAL A 134 -6.30 -12.97 9.87
N TRP A 135 -6.35 -14.01 9.04
CA TRP A 135 -5.70 -13.99 7.75
C TRP A 135 -6.38 -13.13 6.72
N SER A 136 -7.69 -13.20 6.68
CA SER A 136 -8.49 -12.33 5.83
C SER A 136 -8.43 -10.87 6.30
N SER A 137 -8.37 -10.62 7.61
CA SER A 137 -8.20 -9.26 8.15
C SER A 137 -6.86 -8.65 7.70
N ILE A 138 -5.77 -9.41 7.79
CA ILE A 138 -4.45 -8.96 7.29
C ILE A 138 -4.52 -8.70 5.79
N SER A 139 -5.15 -9.58 5.01
CA SER A 139 -5.29 -9.43 3.56
C SER A 139 -6.05 -8.15 3.17
N SER A 140 -7.12 -7.83 3.90
CA SER A 140 -7.89 -6.59 3.72
C SER A 140 -7.05 -5.34 4.02
N ILE A 141 -6.32 -5.34 5.16
CA ILE A 141 -5.46 -4.22 5.54
C ILE A 141 -4.34 -4.00 4.51
N VAL A 142 -3.70 -5.08 4.06
CA VAL A 142 -2.65 -5.02 3.02
C VAL A 142 -3.23 -4.49 1.70
N CYS A 143 -4.45 -4.91 1.33
CA CYS A 143 -5.14 -4.39 0.15
C CYS A 143 -5.37 -2.86 0.24
N GLY A 144 -5.89 -2.37 1.37
CA GLY A 144 -6.06 -0.92 1.54
C GLY A 144 -4.74 -0.16 1.56
N ALA A 145 -3.72 -0.71 2.19
CA ALA A 145 -2.40 -0.08 2.26
C ALA A 145 -1.75 0.04 0.88
N ILE A 146 -1.78 -1.00 0.05
CA ILE A 146 -1.22 -0.93 -1.31
C ILE A 146 -2.00 0.06 -2.19
N VAL A 147 -3.32 0.14 -2.04
CA VAL A 147 -4.15 1.15 -2.74
C VAL A 147 -3.73 2.57 -2.32
N ALA A 148 -3.52 2.81 -1.03
CA ALA A 148 -3.02 4.10 -0.55
C ALA A 148 -1.65 4.44 -1.17
N VAL A 149 -0.71 3.49 -1.20
CA VAL A 149 0.61 3.68 -1.84
C VAL A 149 0.48 4.03 -3.32
N ILE A 150 -0.38 3.33 -4.07
CA ILE A 150 -0.60 3.60 -5.50
C ILE A 150 -1.17 5.00 -5.73
N ILE A 151 -2.18 5.40 -4.96
CA ILE A 151 -2.72 6.77 -5.01
C ILE A 151 -1.60 7.76 -4.70
N MET A 152 -0.79 7.48 -3.67
CA MET A 152 0.30 8.37 -3.32
C MET A 152 1.31 8.55 -4.46
N LEU A 153 1.72 7.45 -5.06
CA LEU A 153 2.65 7.42 -6.18
C LEU A 153 2.09 8.18 -7.39
N TYR A 154 0.81 7.99 -7.71
CA TYR A 154 0.15 8.67 -8.83
C TYR A 154 0.29 10.19 -8.74
N PHE A 155 -0.07 10.80 -7.61
CA PHE A 155 0.03 12.25 -7.48
C PHE A 155 1.49 12.74 -7.47
N THR A 156 2.43 11.95 -6.95
CA THR A 156 3.86 12.31 -7.00
C THR A 156 4.34 12.32 -8.45
N ILE A 157 3.98 11.32 -9.25
CA ILE A 157 4.30 11.25 -10.69
C ILE A 157 3.66 12.43 -11.43
N THR A 158 2.37 12.72 -11.21
CA THR A 158 1.72 13.85 -11.89
C THR A 158 2.36 15.18 -11.51
N THR A 159 2.79 15.33 -10.24
CA THR A 159 3.50 16.55 -9.80
C THR A 159 4.84 16.68 -10.51
N LEU A 160 5.61 15.59 -10.61
CA LEU A 160 6.88 15.58 -11.33
C LEU A 160 6.70 15.93 -12.82
N ILE A 161 5.70 15.34 -13.49
CA ILE A 161 5.42 15.62 -14.90
C ILE A 161 5.03 17.08 -15.11
N SER A 162 4.19 17.65 -14.24
CA SER A 162 3.78 19.06 -14.34
C SER A 162 4.96 20.02 -14.18
N ILE A 163 5.84 19.76 -13.21
CA ILE A 163 6.96 20.66 -12.90
C ILE A 163 8.11 20.47 -13.89
N VAL A 164 8.60 19.23 -14.05
CA VAL A 164 9.80 18.92 -14.83
C VAL A 164 9.49 18.72 -16.31
N GLY A 165 8.35 18.09 -16.63
CA GLY A 165 7.96 17.78 -18.01
C GLY A 165 7.28 18.94 -18.73
N LEU A 166 6.27 19.54 -18.10
CA LEU A 166 5.44 20.60 -18.68
C LEU A 166 5.93 22.02 -18.35
N LYS A 167 6.94 22.17 -17.48
CA LYS A 167 7.52 23.47 -17.06
C LYS A 167 6.47 24.49 -16.64
N VAL A 168 5.44 24.04 -15.92
CA VAL A 168 4.43 24.96 -15.38
C VAL A 168 5.07 25.74 -14.24
N GLU A 169 5.49 26.99 -14.51
CA GLU A 169 6.20 27.87 -13.57
C GLU A 169 5.35 28.27 -12.34
N ASP A 170 4.03 28.19 -12.44
CA ASP A 170 3.09 28.56 -11.37
C ASP A 170 2.55 27.31 -10.65
N HIS A 171 3.46 26.45 -10.19
CA HIS A 171 3.13 25.24 -9.45
C HIS A 171 3.50 25.39 -7.96
N PRO A 172 2.59 25.12 -7.00
CA PRO A 172 2.83 25.38 -5.57
C PRO A 172 4.09 24.71 -4.97
N GLU A 173 4.63 23.70 -5.65
CA GLU A 173 5.83 22.94 -5.22
C GLU A 173 7.15 23.40 -5.89
N LEU A 174 7.14 24.47 -6.70
CA LEU A 174 8.35 25.10 -7.26
C LEU A 174 9.00 26.04 -6.26
N GLN A 175 10.32 25.94 -6.07
CA GLN A 175 11.08 26.89 -5.26
C GLN A 175 11.18 28.22 -6.02
N ASP A 176 10.73 29.30 -5.40
CA ASP A 176 10.91 30.64 -5.94
C ASP A 176 12.42 30.93 -5.98
N GLU A 177 12.95 31.42 -7.10
CA GLU A 177 14.39 31.71 -7.26
C GLU A 177 14.87 32.91 -6.42
N ASP A 178 13.98 33.54 -5.65
CA ASP A 178 14.27 34.72 -4.82
C ASP A 178 14.06 34.46 -3.31
N GLU A 179 14.77 33.47 -2.73
CA GLU A 179 15.25 33.44 -1.32
C GLU A 179 16.27 32.32 -1.05
#